data_AF-A0A849D3Q1-F1
#
_entry.id   AF-A0A849D3Q1-F1
#
_cell.length_a   1.000
_cell.length_b   1.000
_cell.length_c   1.000
_cell.angle_alpha   90.00
_cell.angle_beta   90.00
_cell.angle_gamma   90.00
#
_symmetry.space_group_name_H-M   'P 1'
#
loop_
_entity.id
_entity.type
_entity.pdbx_description
1 polymer ?
#
loop_
_entity_poly.entity_id
_entity_poly.type
_entity_poly.pdbx_seq_one_letter_code
_entity_poly.pdbx_strand_id
1 'polypeptide(L)'
;TMLRAPMSRMDVLTPAELKAEIKASKLVPKYNEVIDRESAYELLNEKIERAESEAKKEAEREVRTSRSRKTTRSRRSTRQNPVIKVLTSATFIRGVLGIMKKVMR
;
A
#
# COMPACT_ATOMS: atom_id res chain seq x y z
N THR A 1 65.33 -29.69 47.39
CA THR A 1 64.33 -29.09 46.47
C THR A 1 63.85 -30.17 45.54
N MET A 2 62.59 -30.62 45.60
CA MET A 2 62.11 -31.63 44.66
C MET A 2 61.81 -30.96 43.30
N LEU A 3 62.45 -31.47 42.26
CA LEU A 3 62.27 -31.04 40.87
C LEU A 3 61.15 -31.87 40.28
N ARG A 4 60.09 -31.22 39.78
CA ARG A 4 58.96 -31.89 39.13
C ARG A 4 59.09 -31.76 37.61
N ALA A 5 58.78 -32.85 36.89
CA ALA A 5 58.69 -32.84 35.43
C ALA A 5 57.54 -31.95 34.92
N PRO A 6 57.68 -31.35 33.72
CA PRO A 6 56.64 -30.56 33.09
C PRO A 6 55.42 -31.43 32.78
N MET A 7 54.22 -30.91 33.09
CA MET A 7 52.98 -31.57 32.73
C MET A 7 52.56 -31.14 31.34
N SER A 8 52.51 -32.10 30.41
CA SER A 8 51.83 -31.91 29.13
C SER A 8 50.31 -31.94 29.36
N ARG A 9 49.57 -31.02 28.74
CA ARG A 9 48.11 -31.05 28.71
C ARG A 9 47.67 -31.83 27.48
N MET A 10 47.27 -33.08 27.68
CA MET A 10 46.88 -34.01 26.61
C MET A 10 45.37 -34.06 26.34
N ASP A 11 44.58 -33.35 27.13
CA ASP A 11 43.12 -33.33 27.02
C ASP A 11 42.63 -32.26 26.03
N VAL A 12 41.38 -32.38 25.57
CA VAL A 12 40.78 -31.42 24.64
C VAL A 12 40.60 -30.04 25.30
N LEU A 13 40.69 -28.99 24.48
CA LEU A 13 40.43 -27.61 24.91
C LEU A 13 39.00 -27.48 25.43
N THR A 14 38.85 -26.78 26.56
CA THR A 14 37.51 -26.42 27.02
C THR A 14 36.88 -25.41 26.06
N PRO A 15 35.53 -25.32 26.00
CA PRO A 15 34.86 -24.35 25.14
C PRO A 15 35.29 -22.90 25.37
N ALA A 16 35.70 -22.55 26.60
CA ALA A 16 36.17 -21.22 26.94
C ALA A 16 37.54 -20.92 26.32
N GLU A 17 38.47 -21.88 26.40
CA GLU A 17 39.81 -21.76 25.84
C GLU A 17 39.78 -21.75 24.31
N LEU A 18 38.94 -22.61 23.73
CA LEU A 18 38.73 -22.63 22.28
C LEU A 18 38.24 -21.26 21.77
N LYS A 19 37.30 -20.62 22.48
CA LYS A 19 36.82 -19.27 22.14
C LYS A 19 37.92 -18.21 22.28
N ALA A 20 38.76 -18.30 23.29
CA ALA A 20 39.88 -17.37 23.47
C ALA A 20 40.90 -17.51 22.33
N GLU A 21 41.25 -18.74 21.96
CA GLU A 21 42.21 -19.04 20.90
C GLU A 21 41.68 -18.62 19.52
N ILE A 22 40.42 -18.93 19.23
CA ILE A 22 39.75 -18.47 18.00
C ILE A 22 39.79 -16.94 17.92
N LYS A 23 39.44 -16.22 19.00
CA LYS A 23 39.49 -14.74 19.01
C LYS A 23 40.89 -14.17 18.81
N ALA A 24 41.94 -14.87 19.22
CA ALA A 24 43.32 -14.45 19.00
C ALA A 24 43.79 -14.66 17.55
N SER A 25 43.08 -15.45 16.76
CA SER A 25 43.44 -15.74 15.38
C SER A 25 43.26 -14.54 14.45
N LYS A 26 44.31 -14.23 13.68
CA LYS A 26 44.30 -13.19 12.63
C LYS A 26 43.32 -13.50 11.49
N LEU A 27 42.84 -14.74 11.39
CA LEU A 27 41.93 -15.18 10.34
C LEU A 27 40.46 -14.94 10.67
N VAL A 28 40.13 -14.75 11.96
CA VAL A 28 38.75 -14.52 12.39
C VAL A 28 38.10 -13.32 11.70
N PRO A 29 38.76 -12.15 11.61
CA PRO A 29 38.18 -11.00 10.90
C PRO A 29 37.89 -11.27 9.42
N LYS A 30 38.55 -12.26 8.80
CA LYS A 30 38.44 -12.53 7.37
C LYS A 30 37.44 -13.65 7.04
N TYR A 31 37.28 -14.62 7.93
CA TYR A 31 36.57 -15.87 7.61
C TYR A 31 35.46 -16.23 8.60
N ASN A 32 35.33 -15.52 9.72
CA ASN A 32 34.32 -15.82 10.73
C ASN A 32 32.98 -15.13 10.47
N GLU A 33 32.87 -14.38 9.37
CA GLU A 33 31.60 -13.79 8.93
C GLU A 33 30.75 -14.86 8.24
N VAL A 34 29.54 -15.05 8.77
CA VAL A 34 28.53 -15.90 8.14
C VAL A 34 27.94 -15.12 6.97
N ILE A 35 28.32 -15.49 5.75
CA ILE A 35 27.77 -14.90 4.53
C ILE A 35 26.47 -15.64 4.21
N ASP A 36 25.35 -14.94 4.34
CA ASP A 36 24.09 -15.43 3.78
C ASP A 36 24.12 -15.23 2.27
N ARG A 37 23.88 -16.32 1.53
CA ARG A 37 23.91 -16.31 0.07
C ARG A 37 22.47 -16.24 -0.41
N GLU A 38 21.91 -15.04 -0.44
CA GLU A 38 20.62 -14.83 -1.09
C GLU A 38 20.71 -15.27 -2.55
N SER A 39 19.88 -16.23 -2.94
CA SER A 39 19.86 -16.74 -4.30
C SER A 39 19.20 -15.72 -5.23
N ALA A 40 19.62 -15.66 -6.50
CA ALA A 40 18.98 -14.80 -7.51
C ALA A 40 17.47 -15.07 -7.62
N TYR A 41 17.04 -16.30 -7.35
CA TYR A 41 15.64 -16.71 -7.26
C TYR A 41 14.90 -16.07 -6.09
N GLU A 42 15.50 -16.04 -4.90
CA GLU A 42 14.90 -15.45 -3.70
C GLU A 42 14.74 -13.94 -3.87
N LEU A 43 15.79 -13.26 -4.36
CA LEU A 43 15.76 -11.84 -4.71
C LEU A 43 14.70 -11.51 -5.76
N LEU A 44 14.46 -12.39 -6.73
CA LEU A 44 13.44 -12.20 -7.75
C LEU A 44 12.03 -12.35 -7.16
N ASN A 45 11.81 -13.37 -6.34
CA ASN A 45 10.53 -13.58 -5.67
C ASN A 45 10.17 -12.40 -4.78
N GLU A 46 11.10 -11.89 -3.98
CA GLU A 46 10.85 -10.72 -3.14
C GLU A 46 10.44 -9.48 -3.97
N LYS A 47 11.08 -9.27 -5.13
CA LYS A 47 10.72 -8.16 -6.03
C LYS A 47 9.33 -8.32 -6.62
N ILE A 48 8.97 -9.55 -7.00
CA ILE A 48 7.63 -9.86 -7.51
C ILE A 48 6.59 -9.61 -6.42
N GLU A 49 6.81 -10.11 -5.20
CA GLU A 49 5.91 -9.89 -4.07
C GLU A 49 5.72 -8.41 -3.73
N ARG A 50 6.82 -7.63 -3.71
CA ARG A 50 6.77 -6.18 -3.51
C ARG A 50 5.94 -5.50 -4.60
N ALA A 51 6.21 -5.80 -5.87
CA ALA A 51 5.47 -5.24 -7.00
C ALA A 51 3.97 -5.60 -6.97
N GLU A 52 3.63 -6.84 -6.62
CA GLU A 52 2.23 -7.26 -6.46
C GLU A 52 1.55 -6.52 -5.31
N SER A 53 2.25 -6.33 -4.19
CA SER A 53 1.70 -5.61 -3.03
C SER A 53 1.45 -4.13 -3.35
N GLU A 54 2.32 -3.52 -4.15
CA GLU A 54 2.20 -2.13 -4.61
C GLU A 54 1.04 -2.00 -5.61
N ALA A 55 0.96 -2.90 -6.59
CA ALA A 55 -0.13 -2.93 -7.55
C ALA A 55 -1.50 -3.11 -6.89
N LYS A 56 -1.61 -3.98 -5.87
CA LYS A 56 -2.85 -4.14 -5.07
C LYS A 56 -3.21 -2.86 -4.33
N LYS A 57 -2.24 -2.20 -3.69
CA LYS A 57 -2.46 -0.91 -2.99
C LYS A 57 -2.88 0.20 -3.94
N GLU A 58 -2.31 0.25 -5.15
CA GLU A 58 -2.65 1.23 -6.17
C GLU A 58 -4.06 0.99 -6.71
N ALA A 59 -4.41 -0.25 -7.05
CA ALA A 59 -5.76 -0.61 -7.46
C ALA A 59 -6.82 -0.25 -6.41
N GLU A 60 -6.55 -0.48 -5.11
CA GLU A 60 -7.45 -0.06 -4.04
C GLU A 60 -7.60 1.46 -3.95
N ARG A 61 -6.52 2.22 -4.16
CA ARG A 61 -6.57 3.69 -4.20
C ARG A 61 -7.37 4.19 -5.40
N GLU A 62 -7.21 3.57 -6.58
CA GLU A 62 -8.00 3.92 -7.78
C GLU A 62 -9.49 3.63 -7.61
N VAL A 63 -9.85 2.51 -6.99
CA VAL A 63 -11.26 2.19 -6.69
C VAL A 63 -11.86 3.17 -5.68
N ARG A 64 -11.11 3.57 -4.65
CA ARG A 64 -11.57 4.57 -3.66
C ARG A 64 -11.75 5.95 -4.29
N THR A 65 -10.79 6.39 -5.10
CA THR A 65 -10.85 7.71 -5.77
C THR A 65 -11.95 7.76 -6.85
N SER A 66 -12.14 6.67 -7.61
CA SER A 66 -13.22 6.57 -8.60
C SER A 66 -14.61 6.53 -7.95
N ARG A 67 -14.80 5.82 -6.84
CA ARG A 67 -16.05 5.83 -6.06
C ARG A 67 -16.36 7.21 -5.48
N SER A 68 -15.35 7.90 -4.91
CA SER A 68 -15.48 9.28 -4.42
C SER A 68 -15.81 10.28 -5.54
N ARG A 69 -15.21 10.13 -6.72
CA ARG A 69 -15.58 10.94 -7.90
C ARG A 69 -16.99 10.65 -8.40
N LYS A 70 -17.47 9.40 -8.31
CA LYS A 70 -18.80 9.00 -8.77
C LYS A 70 -19.92 9.54 -7.87
N THR A 71 -19.71 9.64 -6.55
CA THR A 71 -20.69 10.23 -5.61
C THR A 71 -20.80 11.74 -5.77
N THR A 72 -19.69 12.42 -6.08
CA THR A 72 -19.66 13.88 -6.27
C THR A 72 -20.24 14.33 -7.62
N ARG A 73 -20.35 13.42 -8.61
CA ARG A 73 -20.85 13.72 -9.97
C ARG A 73 -22.35 13.50 -10.16
N SER A 74 -23.11 13.33 -9.07
CA SER A 74 -24.57 13.43 -9.10
C SER A 74 -24.95 14.87 -9.44
N ARG A 75 -25.00 15.18 -10.75
CA ARG A 75 -25.49 16.45 -11.27
C ARG A 75 -26.94 16.60 -10.84
N ARG A 76 -27.18 17.39 -9.80
CA ARG A 76 -28.52 17.88 -9.46
C ARG A 76 -29.06 18.60 -10.70
N SER A 77 -30.03 17.99 -11.37
CA SER A 77 -30.66 18.59 -12.54
C SER A 77 -31.36 19.89 -12.14
N THR A 78 -30.90 21.01 -12.70
CA THR A 78 -31.55 22.33 -12.56
C THR A 78 -32.73 22.48 -13.53
N ARG A 79 -33.16 21.41 -14.21
CA ARG A 79 -34.29 21.47 -15.16
C ARG A 79 -35.58 21.68 -14.37
N GLN A 80 -36.27 22.78 -14.64
CA GLN A 80 -37.62 23.01 -14.17
C GLN A 80 -38.56 21.91 -14.69
N ASN A 81 -39.50 21.49 -13.84
CA ASN A 81 -40.48 20.46 -14.18
C ASN A 81 -41.25 20.89 -15.44
N PRO A 82 -41.38 20.02 -16.47
CA PRO A 82 -42.04 20.36 -17.73
C PRO A 82 -43.47 20.87 -17.54
N VAL A 83 -44.19 20.39 -16.51
CA VAL A 83 -45.54 20.86 -16.19
C VAL A 83 -45.54 22.33 -15.78
N ILE A 84 -44.60 22.73 -14.92
CA ILE A 84 -44.44 24.12 -14.49
C ILE A 84 -44.08 25.00 -15.68
N LYS A 85 -43.21 24.52 -16.58
CA LYS A 85 -42.80 25.25 -17.78
C LYS A 85 -43.97 25.52 -18.74
N VAL A 86 -44.85 24.54 -18.93
CA VAL A 86 -46.05 24.66 -19.76
C VAL A 86 -47.07 25.59 -19.09
N LEU A 87 -47.24 25.50 -17.77
CA LEU A 87 -48.11 26.40 -17.01
C LEU A 87 -47.67 27.87 -17.08
N THR A 88 -46.37 28.13 -17.06
CA THR A 88 -45.79 29.49 -17.20
C THR A 88 -45.63 29.95 -18.66
N SER A 89 -46.00 29.13 -19.64
CA SER A 89 -45.78 29.45 -21.04
C SER A 89 -46.76 30.53 -21.54
N ALA A 90 -46.28 31.37 -22.46
CA ALA A 90 -47.07 32.46 -23.02
C ALA A 90 -48.33 31.98 -23.76
N THR A 91 -48.31 30.76 -24.31
CA THR A 91 -49.46 30.16 -25.00
C THR A 91 -50.57 29.78 -24.03
N PHE A 92 -50.23 29.19 -22.88
CA PHE A 92 -51.20 28.86 -21.84
C PHE A 92 -51.80 30.12 -21.22
N ILE A 93 -50.95 31.09 -20.86
CA ILE A 93 -51.37 32.39 -20.29
C ILE A 93 -52.27 33.15 -21.29
N ARG A 94 -51.92 33.18 -22.58
CA ARG A 94 -52.74 33.81 -23.63
C ARG A 94 -54.07 33.09 -23.84
N GLY A 95 -54.10 31.76 -23.74
CA GLY A 95 -55.34 30.97 -23.80
C GLY A 95 -56.28 31.30 -22.65
N VAL A 96 -55.78 31.25 -21.41
CA VAL A 96 -56.57 31.55 -20.20
C VAL A 96 -57.04 33.00 -20.19
N LEU A 97 -56.15 33.98 -20.43
CA LEU A 97 -56.53 35.39 -20.49
C LEU A 97 -57.48 35.70 -21.66
N GLY A 98 -57.37 35.00 -22.78
CA GLY A 98 -58.28 35.12 -23.91
C GLY A 98 -59.69 34.65 -23.57
N ILE A 99 -59.81 33.53 -22.84
CA ILE A 99 -61.09 33.01 -22.35
C ILE A 99 -61.67 33.96 -21.29
N MET A 100 -60.85 34.41 -20.33
CA MET A 100 -61.26 35.39 -19.31
C MET A 100 -61.80 36.69 -19.92
N LYS A 101 -61.11 37.23 -20.92
CA LYS A 101 -61.55 38.45 -21.64
C LYS A 101 -62.89 38.25 -22.37
N LYS A 102 -63.18 37.01 -22.82
CA LYS A 102 -64.44 36.67 -23.49
C LYS A 102 -65.60 36.51 -22.51
N VAL A 103 -65.33 36.12 -21.27
CA VAL A 103 -66.33 35.96 -20.20
C VAL A 103 -66.66 37.28 -19.50
N MET A 104 -65.73 38.25 -19.47
CA MET A 104 -65.95 39.59 -18.91
C MET A 104 -66.58 40.61 -19.89
N ARG A 105 -67.26 40.14 -20.95
CA ARG A 105 -67.95 40.99 -21.92
C ARG A 105 -69.43 40.65 -22.00
#